data_AF-F8N8X5-F1
#
_entry.id   AF-F8N8X5-F1
#
_cell.length_a   1.000
_cell.length_b   1.000
_cell.length_c   1.000
_cell.angle_alpha   90.00
_cell.angle_beta   90.00
_cell.angle_gamma   90.00
#
_symmetry.space_group_name_H-M   'P 1'
#
loop_
_entity.id
_entity.type
_entity.pdbx_description
1 polymer ?
#
loop_
_entity_poly.entity_id
_entity_poly.type
_entity_poly.pdbx_seq_one_letter_code
_entity_poly.pdbx_strand_id
1 'polypeptide(L)'
;MTRKTKVAKFPLSVKLGAIRDYYSDGSSITAVARKWNIVRTTLSNWLKSCPVDAKELSLPMEVIDQYRMKHAELTNEEILQKRISDLEQALAYEKMRSRAFEKMIEIAEKEEGISILKKGGVKQ
;
A
#
# COMPACT_ATOMS: atom_id res chain seq x y z
N MET A 1 8.84 -0.21 -53.70
CA MET A 1 10.03 -0.94 -53.21
C MET A 1 9.74 -1.52 -51.83
N THR A 2 9.34 -2.78 -51.74
CA THR A 2 9.08 -3.47 -50.47
C THR A 2 10.39 -4.10 -50.00
N ARG A 3 11.04 -3.51 -48.98
CA ARG A 3 12.23 -4.12 -48.37
C ARG A 3 11.77 -5.37 -47.63
N LYS A 4 12.13 -6.55 -48.14
CA LYS A 4 11.97 -7.81 -47.40
C LYS A 4 12.93 -7.79 -46.22
N THR A 5 12.44 -7.36 -45.06
CA THR A 5 13.22 -7.39 -43.81
C THR A 5 13.41 -8.85 -43.41
N LYS A 6 14.65 -9.37 -43.47
CA LYS A 6 14.97 -10.68 -42.90
C LYS A 6 14.64 -10.63 -41.41
N VAL A 7 13.70 -11.47 -40.96
CA VAL A 7 13.39 -11.60 -39.54
C VAL A 7 14.60 -12.26 -38.88
N ALA A 8 15.37 -11.49 -38.13
CA ALA A 8 16.46 -12.02 -37.31
C ALA A 8 15.85 -13.02 -36.31
N LYS A 9 16.22 -14.30 -36.45
CA LYS A 9 15.82 -15.33 -35.50
C LYS A 9 16.75 -15.22 -34.29
N PHE A 10 16.24 -14.63 -33.22
CA PHE A 10 16.95 -14.61 -31.95
C PHE A 10 16.73 -15.95 -31.23
N PRO A 11 17.76 -16.49 -30.57
CA PRO A 11 17.61 -17.69 -29.75
C PRO A 11 16.66 -17.42 -28.58
N LEU A 12 15.93 -18.46 -28.16
CA LEU A 12 14.92 -18.37 -27.10
C LEU A 12 15.53 -17.88 -25.77
N SER A 13 16.77 -18.25 -25.48
CA SER A 13 17.51 -17.80 -24.29
C SER A 13 17.67 -16.28 -24.22
N VAL A 14 17.99 -15.64 -25.35
CA VAL A 14 18.13 -14.18 -25.45
C VAL A 14 16.78 -13.49 -25.32
N LYS A 15 15.73 -14.05 -25.92
CA LYS A 15 14.36 -13.55 -25.78
C LYS A 15 13.90 -13.60 -24.32
N LEU A 16 14.06 -14.73 -23.65
CA LEU A 16 13.63 -14.91 -22.26
C LEU A 16 14.48 -14.09 -21.29
N GLY A 17 15.80 -13.99 -21.52
CA GLY A 17 16.70 -13.14 -20.73
C GLY A 17 16.31 -11.67 -20.77
N ALA A 18 16.08 -11.12 -21.96
CA ALA A 18 15.66 -9.72 -22.12
C ALA A 18 14.29 -9.43 -21.48
N ILE A 19 13.35 -10.37 -21.56
CA ILE A 19 12.04 -10.25 -20.90
C ILE A 19 12.18 -10.30 -19.38
N ARG A 20 12.96 -11.24 -18.84
CA ARG A 20 13.21 -11.36 -17.40
C ARG A 20 13.85 -10.10 -16.83
N ASP A 21 14.87 -9.58 -17.50
CA ASP A 21 15.53 -8.33 -17.12
C ASP A 21 14.55 -7.16 -17.09
N TYR A 22 13.64 -7.06 -18.06
CA TYR A 22 12.63 -6.00 -18.10
C TYR A 22 11.71 -6.02 -16.86
N TYR A 23 11.24 -7.19 -16.44
CA TYR A 23 10.38 -7.32 -15.26
C TYR A 23 11.15 -7.21 -13.94
N SER A 24 12.45 -7.52 -13.92
CA SER A 24 13.28 -7.48 -12.70
C SER A 24 13.86 -6.09 -12.40
N ASP A 25 14.35 -5.38 -13.43
CA ASP A 25 15.05 -4.10 -13.26
C ASP A 25 14.10 -2.87 -13.31
N GLY A 26 12.80 -3.04 -13.56
CA GLY A 26 11.84 -1.94 -13.70
C GLY A 26 12.19 -0.90 -14.78
N SER A 27 13.10 -1.25 -15.68
CA SER A 27 13.72 -0.35 -16.65
C SER A 27 12.86 -0.18 -17.90
N SER A 28 12.95 0.99 -18.54
CA SER A 28 12.20 1.24 -19.79
C SER A 28 12.59 0.26 -20.90
N ILE A 29 11.64 -0.05 -21.80
CA ILE A 29 11.86 -0.92 -22.97
C ILE A 29 13.10 -0.48 -23.77
N THR A 30 13.32 0.82 -23.90
CA THR A 30 14.47 1.38 -24.64
C THR A 30 15.80 1.10 -23.94
N ALA A 31 15.84 1.12 -22.61
CA ALA A 31 17.05 0.81 -21.83
C ALA A 31 17.42 -0.67 -21.94
N VAL A 32 16.44 -1.56 -21.79
CA VAL A 32 16.64 -3.02 -21.91
C VAL A 32 17.03 -3.39 -23.36
N ALA A 33 16.39 -2.78 -24.35
CA ALA A 33 16.74 -2.97 -25.76
C ALA A 33 18.20 -2.58 -26.05
N ARG A 34 18.70 -1.49 -25.47
CA ARG A 34 20.13 -1.10 -25.58
C ARG A 34 21.05 -2.10 -24.88
N LYS A 35 20.71 -2.54 -23.65
CA LYS A 35 21.48 -3.51 -22.87
C LYS A 35 21.67 -4.83 -23.61
N TRP A 36 20.62 -5.30 -24.27
CA TRP A 36 20.62 -6.57 -25.01
C TRP A 36 20.94 -6.42 -26.50
N ASN A 37 21.27 -5.21 -26.97
CA ASN A 37 21.54 -4.87 -28.36
C ASN A 37 20.44 -5.32 -29.35
N ILE A 38 19.19 -5.11 -28.96
CA ILE A 38 18.00 -5.50 -29.71
C ILE A 38 17.21 -4.24 -30.07
N VAL A 39 16.49 -4.26 -31.19
CA VAL A 39 15.63 -3.14 -31.58
C VAL A 39 14.44 -3.05 -30.64
N ARG A 40 14.09 -1.84 -30.19
CA ARG A 40 12.94 -1.57 -29.30
C ARG A 40 11.65 -2.26 -29.76
N THR A 41 11.39 -2.27 -31.06
CA THR A 41 10.19 -2.90 -31.66
C THR A 41 10.19 -4.42 -31.49
N THR A 42 11.35 -5.06 -31.60
CA THR A 42 11.51 -6.50 -31.38
C THR A 42 11.20 -6.87 -29.94
N LEU A 43 11.76 -6.13 -28.97
CA LEU A 43 11.48 -6.35 -27.55
C LEU A 43 10.00 -6.09 -27.23
N SER A 44 9.42 -5.00 -27.74
CA SER A 44 7.99 -4.71 -27.57
C SER A 44 7.09 -5.81 -28.14
N ASN A 45 7.43 -6.39 -29.30
CA ASN A 45 6.69 -7.52 -29.85
C ASN A 45 6.84 -8.77 -28.98
N TRP A 46 8.02 -9.02 -28.41
CA TRP A 46 8.21 -10.15 -27.49
C TRP A 46 7.42 -10.01 -26.20
N LEU A 47 7.34 -8.81 -25.64
CA LEU A 47 6.49 -8.50 -24.49
C LEU A 47 5.01 -8.73 -24.80
N LYS A 48 4.54 -8.33 -25.98
CA LYS A 48 3.16 -8.58 -26.43
C LYS A 48 2.86 -10.06 -26.70
N SER A 49 3.85 -10.80 -27.21
CA SER A 49 3.74 -12.24 -27.46
C SER A 49 4.01 -13.10 -26.23
N CYS A 50 4.47 -12.49 -25.13
CA CYS A 50 4.54 -13.15 -23.85
C CYS A 50 3.12 -13.07 -23.26
N PRO A 51 2.41 -14.20 -23.07
CA PRO A 51 1.15 -14.19 -22.35
C PRO A 51 1.50 -13.88 -20.90
N VAL A 52 1.57 -12.60 -20.56
CA VAL A 52 1.46 -12.18 -19.16
C VAL A 52 -0.03 -12.05 -18.91
N ASP A 53 -0.72 -13.19 -19.04
CA ASP A 53 -2.14 -13.24 -18.76
C ASP A 53 -2.27 -13.15 -17.24
N ALA A 54 -3.05 -12.19 -16.76
CA ALA A 54 -3.24 -11.98 -15.31
C ALA A 54 -3.74 -13.26 -14.61
N LYS A 55 -4.34 -14.17 -15.38
CA LYS A 55 -4.77 -15.50 -14.95
C LYS A 55 -3.61 -16.46 -14.65
N GLU A 56 -2.49 -16.39 -15.37
CA GLU A 56 -1.29 -17.21 -15.13
C GLU A 56 -0.39 -16.61 -14.03
N LEU A 57 -0.51 -15.30 -13.79
CA LEU A 57 0.10 -14.62 -12.66
C LEU A 57 -0.67 -14.79 -11.35
N SER A 58 -1.90 -15.28 -11.41
CA SER A 58 -2.68 -15.59 -10.21
C SER A 58 -1.97 -16.71 -9.47
N LEU A 59 -1.80 -16.54 -8.16
CA LEU A 59 -1.34 -17.61 -7.29
C LEU A 59 -2.26 -18.84 -7.46
N PRO A 60 -1.73 -20.07 -7.29
CA PRO A 60 -2.56 -21.26 -7.22
C PRO A 60 -3.68 -21.06 -6.19
N MET A 61 -4.89 -21.52 -6.50
CA MET A 61 -6.07 -21.35 -5.64
C MET A 61 -5.80 -21.80 -4.20
N GLU A 62 -5.00 -22.85 -4.03
CA GLU A 62 -4.60 -23.40 -2.74
C GLU A 62 -3.73 -22.43 -1.91
N VAL A 63 -2.85 -21.66 -2.55
CA VAL A 63 -2.09 -20.59 -1.90
C VAL A 63 -3.03 -19.42 -1.59
N ILE A 64 -3.90 -19.06 -2.51
CA ILE A 64 -4.92 -18.02 -2.28
C ILE A 64 -5.82 -18.40 -1.10
N ASP A 65 -6.19 -19.67 -0.94
CA ASP A 65 -7.04 -20.15 0.15
C ASP A 65 -6.31 -20.22 1.49
N GLN A 66 -5.00 -20.53 1.48
CA GLN A 66 -4.16 -20.45 2.68
C GLN A 66 -4.01 -19.01 3.19
N TYR A 67 -3.87 -18.05 2.28
CA TYR A 67 -3.68 -16.63 2.59
C TYR A 67 -4.97 -15.81 2.57
N ARG A 68 -6.09 -16.40 2.13
CA ARG A 68 -7.41 -15.84 2.36
C ARG A 68 -7.55 -15.78 3.87
N MET A 69 -7.49 -14.56 4.39
CA MET A 69 -7.98 -14.30 5.73
C MET A 69 -9.35 -14.94 5.80
N LYS A 70 -9.50 -15.97 6.64
CA LYS A 70 -10.82 -16.43 7.07
C LYS A 70 -11.44 -15.21 7.72
N HIS A 71 -12.15 -14.42 6.95
CA HIS A 71 -13.23 -13.62 7.49
C HIS A 71 -14.25 -14.66 7.94
N ALA A 72 -14.00 -15.25 9.12
CA ALA A 72 -15.09 -15.79 9.89
C ALA A 72 -16.06 -14.62 9.99
N GLU A 73 -17.27 -14.80 9.45
CA GLU A 73 -18.32 -13.81 9.63
C GLU A 73 -18.47 -13.68 11.14
N LEU A 74 -17.93 -12.58 11.67
CA LEU A 74 -17.97 -12.31 13.10
C LEU A 74 -19.43 -12.28 13.48
N THR A 75 -19.77 -13.02 14.52
CA THR A 75 -21.11 -13.03 15.06
C THR A 75 -21.46 -11.59 15.45
N ASN A 76 -22.73 -11.19 15.32
CA ASN A 76 -23.15 -9.83 15.68
C ASN A 76 -22.70 -9.44 17.11
N GLU A 77 -22.67 -10.41 18.03
CA GLU A 77 -22.19 -10.27 19.39
C GLU A 77 -20.71 -9.87 19.48
N GLU A 78 -19.84 -10.49 18.68
CA GLU A 78 -18.40 -10.20 18.65
C GLU A 78 -18.14 -8.80 18.08
N ILE A 79 -18.89 -8.40 17.06
CA ILE A 79 -18.84 -7.04 16.49
C ILE A 79 -19.24 -6.01 17.54
N LEU A 80 -20.33 -6.27 18.27
CA LEU A 80 -20.81 -5.38 19.33
C LEU A 80 -19.79 -5.28 20.48
N GLN A 81 -19.22 -6.39 20.93
CA GLN A 81 -18.20 -6.40 21.97
C GLN A 81 -16.96 -5.60 21.56
N LYS A 82 -16.49 -5.78 20.32
CA LYS A 82 -15.37 -4.99 19.79
C LYS A 82 -15.70 -3.50 19.79
N ARG A 83 -16.92 -3.14 19.34
CA ARG A 83 -17.35 -1.74 19.33
C ARG A 83 -17.41 -1.13 20.72
N ILE A 84 -17.86 -1.88 21.73
CA ILE A 84 -17.87 -1.43 23.12
C ILE A 84 -16.44 -1.18 23.60
N SER A 85 -15.53 -2.12 23.39
CA SER A 85 -14.12 -1.98 23.76
C SER A 85 -13.47 -0.74 23.11
N ASP A 86 -13.69 -0.54 21.81
CA ASP A 86 -13.17 0.62 21.08
C ASP A 86 -13.72 1.94 21.65
N LEU A 87 -15.00 1.98 22.01
CA LEU A 87 -15.65 3.16 22.59
C LEU A 87 -15.14 3.45 24.01
N GLU A 88 -14.94 2.42 24.82
CA GLU A 88 -14.38 2.55 26.17
C GLU A 88 -12.95 3.10 26.12
N GLN A 89 -12.13 2.59 25.19
CA GLN A 89 -10.77 3.09 24.99
C GLN A 89 -10.77 4.55 24.53
N ALA A 90 -11.62 4.92 23.57
CA ALA A 90 -11.76 6.31 23.12
C ALA A 90 -12.20 7.23 24.26
N LEU A 91 -13.15 6.80 25.09
CA LEU A 91 -13.62 7.56 26.25
C LEU A 91 -12.52 7.74 27.30
N ALA A 92 -11.74 6.68 27.58
CA ALA A 92 -10.62 6.76 28.51
C ALA A 92 -9.56 7.75 28.02
N TYR A 93 -9.26 7.73 26.73
CA TYR A 93 -8.31 8.66 26.10
C TYR A 93 -8.78 10.11 26.20
N GLU A 94 -10.04 10.41 25.85
CA GLU A 94 -10.57 11.77 25.95
C GLU A 94 -10.59 12.27 27.41
N LYS A 95 -10.92 11.42 28.38
CA LYS A 95 -10.83 11.77 29.81
C LYS A 95 -9.40 12.10 30.23
N MET A 96 -8.42 11.31 29.79
CA MET A 96 -7.01 11.56 30.07
C MET A 96 -6.55 12.88 29.43
N ARG A 97 -6.97 13.13 28.19
CA ARG A 97 -6.68 14.36 27.45
C ARG A 97 -7.24 15.60 28.16
N SER A 98 -8.50 15.56 28.58
CA SER A 98 -9.12 16.66 29.35
C SER A 98 -8.36 16.95 30.64
N ARG A 99 -8.01 15.91 31.40
CA ARG A 99 -7.23 16.06 32.64
C ARG A 99 -5.83 16.63 32.39
N ALA A 100 -5.18 16.21 31.30
CA ALA A 100 -3.87 16.75 30.93
C ALA A 100 -3.98 18.25 30.60
N PHE A 101 -5.02 18.67 29.86
CA PHE A 101 -5.24 20.09 29.59
C PHE A 101 -5.53 20.90 30.84
N GLU A 102 -6.38 20.40 31.75
CA GLU A 102 -6.63 21.04 33.05
C GLU A 102 -5.31 21.25 33.80
N LYS A 103 -4.44 20.23 33.85
CA LYS A 103 -3.12 20.33 34.50
C LYS A 103 -2.17 21.29 33.80
N MET A 104 -2.15 21.33 32.47
CA MET A 104 -1.32 22.30 31.75
C MET A 104 -1.79 23.74 32.03
N ILE A 105 -3.10 23.96 32.14
CA ILE A 105 -3.66 25.26 32.53
C ILE A 105 -3.24 25.61 33.95
N GLU A 106 -3.40 24.70 34.92
CA GLU A 106 -2.99 24.93 36.31
C GLU A 106 -1.50 25.31 36.43
N ILE A 107 -0.62 24.61 35.69
CA ILE A 107 0.82 24.90 35.66
C ILE A 107 1.08 26.28 35.05
N ALA A 108 0.47 26.59 33.90
CA ALA A 108 0.65 27.86 33.23
C ALA A 108 0.15 29.05 34.08
N GLU A 109 -1.01 28.94 34.74
CA GLU A 109 -1.50 29.99 35.65
C GLU A 109 -0.56 30.19 36.85
N LYS A 110 0.04 29.11 37.36
CA LYS A 110 0.98 29.17 38.49
C LYS A 110 2.33 29.79 38.11
N GLU A 111 2.87 29.47 36.95
CA GLU A 111 4.20 29.92 36.49
C GLU A 111 4.15 31.36 35.97
N GLU A 112 3.14 31.71 35.18
CA GLU A 112 3.01 33.01 34.53
C GLU A 112 2.21 34.03 35.38
N GLY A 113 1.56 33.57 36.45
CA GLY A 113 0.77 34.44 37.35
C GLY A 113 -0.47 35.07 36.70
N ILE A 114 -0.91 34.54 35.54
CA ILE A 114 -2.08 34.99 34.79
C ILE A 114 -3.28 34.08 35.06
N SER A 115 -4.50 34.62 34.96
CA SER A 115 -5.75 33.83 35.01
C SER A 115 -6.17 33.50 33.59
N ILE A 116 -6.01 32.24 33.18
CA ILE A 116 -6.40 31.72 31.86
C ILE A 116 -7.88 31.35 31.86
N LEU A 117 -8.35 30.72 32.93
CA LEU A 117 -9.76 30.40 33.11
C LEU A 117 -10.50 31.56 33.78
N LYS A 118 -11.73 31.82 33.33
CA LYS A 118 -12.66 32.72 34.02
C LYS A 118 -13.07 32.07 35.34
N LYS A 119 -12.64 32.64 36.47
CA LYS A 119 -13.14 32.22 37.79
C LYS A 119 -14.65 32.42 37.82
N GLY A 120 -15.39 31.33 37.99
CA GLY A 120 -16.86 31.31 37.87
C GLY A 120 -17.52 32.37 38.73
N GLY A 121 -18.15 33.34 38.10
CA GLY A 121 -19.07 34.27 38.75
C GLY A 121 -20.49 33.81 38.49
N VAL A 122 -21.07 33.07 39.44
CA VAL A 122 -22.53 32.99 39.65
C VAL A 122 -22.76 32.92 41.16
N LYS A 123 -23.09 34.08 41.75
CA LYS A 123 -23.97 34.14 42.93
C LYS A 123 -25.35 34.43 42.38
N GLN A 124 -26.26 33.46 42.38
CA GLN A 124 -27.72 33.66 42.51
C GLN A 124 -28.32 32.39 43.08
#